data_AF-A0A7X6MJJ5-F1
#
_entry.id   AF-A0A7X6MJJ5-F1
#
_cell.length_a   1.000
_cell.length_b   1.000
_cell.length_c   1.000
_cell.angle_alpha   90.00
_cell.angle_beta   90.00
_cell.angle_gamma   90.00
#
_symmetry.space_group_name_H-M   'P 1'
#
loop_
_entity.id
_entity.type
_entity.pdbx_description
1 polymer ?
#
loop_
_entity_poly.entity_id
_entity_poly.type
_entity_poly.pdbx_seq_one_letter_code
_entity_poly.pdbx_strand_id
1 'polypeptide(L)'
;MENSGSEPVVLTWLTDLSYTYSGGAYFSGVTAFSPENGTRYHPIMDGEGECLCAGNVSNDFEQRVDSEEKMTYWSMYSVPSDLETISVEIPGFDPIEDIPIS
;
A
#
# COMPACT_ATOMS: atom_id res chain seq x y z
N MET A 1 -1.80 -7.67 -8.83
CA MET A 1 -0.83 -6.98 -9.72
C MET A 1 -0.04 -8.02 -10.51
N GLU A 2 0.50 -7.63 -11.65
CA GLU A 2 1.27 -8.52 -12.54
C GLU A 2 2.55 -7.79 -12.96
N ASN A 3 3.71 -8.45 -12.83
CA ASN A 3 4.97 -7.93 -13.34
C ASN A 3 5.08 -8.26 -14.84
N SER A 4 4.79 -7.28 -15.69
CA SER A 4 4.92 -7.41 -17.15
C SER A 4 6.32 -7.08 -17.69
N GLY A 5 7.28 -6.73 -16.81
CA GLY A 5 8.67 -6.46 -17.15
C GLY A 5 9.53 -7.72 -17.19
N SER A 6 10.71 -7.63 -17.81
CA SER A 6 11.66 -8.75 -17.91
C SER A 6 12.55 -8.94 -16.67
N GLU A 7 12.55 -7.96 -15.76
CA GLU A 7 13.36 -7.98 -14.54
C GLU A 7 12.48 -8.16 -13.29
N PRO A 8 13.00 -8.82 -12.24
CA PRO A 8 12.29 -8.96 -10.97
C PRO A 8 12.07 -7.60 -10.29
N VAL A 9 10.89 -7.39 -9.72
CA VAL A 9 10.61 -6.23 -8.86
C VAL A 9 10.80 -6.66 -7.40
N VAL A 10 11.66 -5.93 -6.68
CA VAL A 10 11.84 -6.10 -5.23
C VAL A 10 11.02 -5.04 -4.51
N LEU A 11 10.01 -5.47 -3.77
CA LEU A 11 9.21 -4.61 -2.93
C LEU A 11 10.05 -4.14 -1.74
N THR A 12 10.22 -2.82 -1.62
CA THR A 12 10.89 -2.18 -0.48
C THR A 12 9.89 -1.43 0.39
N TRP A 13 10.29 -1.16 1.62
CA TRP A 13 9.55 -0.28 2.53
C TRP A 13 9.39 1.11 1.90
N LEU A 14 8.17 1.65 1.96
CA LEU A 14 7.96 3.07 1.71
C LEU A 14 8.47 3.83 2.93
N THR A 15 9.47 4.67 2.73
CA THR A 15 9.91 5.63 3.74
C THR A 15 9.45 7.00 3.28
N ASP A 16 8.46 7.57 3.94
CA ASP A 16 8.15 8.99 3.75
C ASP A 16 7.76 9.65 5.08
N LEU A 17 8.20 10.89 5.26
CA LEU A 17 8.05 11.68 6.50
C LEU A 17 6.82 12.61 6.45
N SER A 18 5.91 12.39 5.50
CA SER A 18 4.78 13.28 5.20
C SER A 18 3.44 12.83 5.81
N TYR A 19 3.46 11.94 6.80
CA TYR A 19 2.24 11.41 7.40
C TYR A 19 1.75 12.26 8.58
N THR A 20 0.42 12.42 8.66
CA THR A 20 -0.26 13.20 9.69
C THR A 20 -0.54 12.43 10.98
N TYR A 21 -0.22 11.11 11.03
CA TYR A 21 -0.47 10.25 12.19
C TYR A 21 0.78 10.01 13.04
N SER A 22 0.61 9.98 14.37
CA SER A 22 1.65 9.60 15.33
C SER A 22 1.68 8.09 15.52
N GLY A 23 2.65 7.40 14.93
CA GLY A 23 2.89 5.97 15.15
C GLY A 23 3.78 5.34 14.07
N GLY A 24 5.09 5.28 14.32
CA GLY A 24 6.07 4.53 13.52
C GLY A 24 6.28 5.02 12.07
N ALA A 25 7.54 5.23 11.68
CA ALA A 25 7.90 5.60 10.30
C ALA A 25 7.98 4.41 9.33
N TYR A 26 7.52 3.23 9.75
CA TYR A 26 7.64 1.98 8.99
C TYR A 26 6.28 1.31 8.90
N PHE A 27 5.76 1.23 7.69
CA PHE A 27 4.58 0.45 7.32
C PHE A 27 4.94 -0.30 6.04
N SER A 28 4.58 -1.58 5.97
CA SER A 28 4.84 -2.38 4.77
C SER A 28 3.64 -2.32 3.85
N GLY A 29 3.90 -2.16 2.56
CA GLY A 29 2.97 -2.55 1.51
C GLY A 29 2.24 -1.40 0.84
N VAL A 30 1.12 -1.78 0.24
CA VAL A 30 0.23 -0.95 -0.56
C VAL A 30 -0.14 0.31 0.22
N THR A 31 -0.02 1.48 -0.39
CA THR A 31 -0.38 2.77 0.23
C THR A 31 -1.56 3.38 -0.52
N ALA A 32 -2.62 3.72 0.20
CA ALA A 32 -3.70 4.51 -0.37
C ALA A 32 -3.33 6.00 -0.31
N PHE A 33 -3.60 6.75 -1.38
CA PHE A 33 -3.36 8.18 -1.46
C PHE A 33 -4.51 8.88 -2.17
N SER A 34 -4.86 10.08 -1.69
CA SER A 34 -5.81 10.97 -2.36
C SER A 34 -5.03 12.00 -3.18
N PRO A 35 -5.14 11.97 -4.53
CA PRO A 35 -4.52 12.98 -5.38
C PRO A 35 -5.10 14.37 -5.18
N GLU A 36 -6.39 14.47 -4.80
CA GLU A 36 -7.08 15.76 -4.65
C GLU A 36 -6.50 16.62 -3.53
N ASN A 37 -6.15 15.99 -2.40
CA ASN A 37 -5.65 16.70 -1.23
C ASN A 37 -4.19 16.34 -0.87
N GLY A 38 -3.56 15.45 -1.62
CA GLY A 38 -2.18 15.00 -1.40
C GLY A 38 -1.99 14.16 -0.13
N THR A 39 -3.07 13.63 0.46
CA THR A 39 -3.01 12.86 1.71
C THR A 39 -2.72 11.40 1.42
N ARG A 40 -1.78 10.82 2.18
CA ARG A 40 -1.52 9.38 2.21
C ARG A 40 -2.13 8.75 3.45
N TYR A 41 -2.72 7.56 3.30
CA TYR A 41 -3.39 6.83 4.36
C TYR A 41 -2.63 5.55 4.72
N HIS A 42 -2.38 5.36 6.01
CA HIS A 42 -1.78 4.13 6.52
C HIS A 42 -2.82 3.01 6.59
N PRO A 43 -2.39 1.74 6.43
CA PRO A 43 -3.20 0.62 6.85
C PRO A 43 -3.61 0.74 8.32
N ILE A 44 -4.81 0.28 8.64
CA ILE A 44 -5.31 0.19 10.02
C ILE A 44 -4.40 -0.75 10.80
N MET A 45 -4.04 -0.35 12.02
CA MET A 45 -3.25 -1.16 12.95
C MET A 45 -4.17 -1.79 13.99
N ASP A 46 -3.85 -2.99 14.47
CA ASP A 46 -4.54 -3.63 15.57
C ASP A 46 -4.06 -3.13 16.94
N GLY A 47 -4.57 -3.73 18.02
CA GLY A 47 -4.23 -3.36 19.41
C GLY A 47 -2.80 -3.72 19.83
N GLU A 48 -2.09 -4.52 19.05
CA GLU A 48 -0.69 -4.91 19.28
C GLU A 48 0.29 -4.07 18.43
N GLY A 49 -0.24 -3.24 17.52
CA GLY A 49 0.55 -2.40 16.64
C GLY A 49 0.97 -3.11 15.35
N GLU A 50 0.25 -4.17 14.96
CA GLU A 50 0.42 -4.90 13.70
C GLU A 50 -0.54 -4.35 12.63
N CYS A 51 -0.13 -4.31 11.35
CA CYS A 51 -1.01 -3.83 10.29
C CYS A 51 -2.08 -4.88 9.94
N LEU A 52 -3.28 -4.42 9.60
CA LEU A 52 -4.28 -5.21 8.90
C LEU A 52 -4.03 -5.11 7.39
N CYS A 53 -2.95 -5.78 6.96
CA CYS A 53 -2.44 -5.75 5.61
C CYS A 53 -1.74 -7.05 5.20
N ALA A 54 -1.63 -7.31 3.89
CA ALA A 54 -0.83 -8.40 3.31
C ALA A 54 0.69 -8.14 3.39
N GLY A 55 1.15 -7.37 4.38
CA GLY A 55 2.51 -6.86 4.53
C GLY A 55 3.47 -7.81 5.26
N ASN A 56 4.63 -7.31 5.71
CA ASN A 56 5.74 -8.08 6.33
C ASN A 56 5.35 -8.94 7.54
N VAL A 57 4.16 -8.74 8.09
CA VAL A 57 3.62 -9.45 9.26
C VAL A 57 2.58 -10.51 8.85
N SER A 58 2.19 -10.53 7.58
CA SER A 58 1.43 -11.57 6.92
C SER A 58 2.36 -12.68 6.42
N ASN A 59 1.93 -13.93 6.55
CA ASN A 59 2.65 -15.08 5.98
C ASN A 59 2.64 -15.09 4.43
N ASP A 60 1.83 -14.23 3.79
CA ASP A 60 1.62 -14.18 2.34
C ASP A 60 2.39 -13.02 1.66
N PHE A 61 3.29 -12.34 2.37
CA PHE A 61 4.11 -11.27 1.80
C PHE A 61 5.33 -11.83 1.07
N GLU A 62 5.27 -11.82 -0.26
CA GLU A 62 6.45 -12.11 -1.09
C GLU A 62 7.16 -10.81 -1.46
N GLN A 63 8.36 -10.62 -0.92
CA GLN A 63 9.13 -9.40 -1.16
C GLN A 63 9.60 -9.26 -2.63
N ARG A 64 9.54 -10.33 -3.41
CA ARG A 64 10.03 -10.37 -4.79
C ARG A 64 8.93 -10.88 -5.70
N VAL A 65 8.70 -10.15 -6.80
CA VAL A 65 7.79 -10.55 -7.87
C VAL A 65 8.62 -10.79 -9.13
N ASP A 66 8.77 -12.06 -9.52
CA ASP A 66 9.47 -12.43 -10.74
C ASP A 66 8.67 -12.01 -12.00
N SER A 67 9.31 -12.08 -13.16
CA SER A 67 8.67 -11.78 -14.45
C SER A 67 7.45 -12.67 -14.66
N GLU A 68 6.34 -12.09 -15.12
CA GLU A 68 5.05 -12.75 -15.36
C GLU A 68 4.35 -13.29 -14.09
N GLU A 69 4.95 -13.10 -12.92
CA GLU A 69 4.35 -13.49 -11.65
C GLU A 69 3.21 -12.55 -11.27
N LYS A 70 2.18 -13.13 -10.63
CA LYS A 70 1.02 -12.41 -10.13
C LYS A 70 0.96 -12.55 -8.63
N MET A 71 0.68 -11.43 -8.01
CA MET A 71 0.54 -11.34 -6.56
C MET A 71 -0.72 -10.59 -6.18
N THR A 72 -1.29 -11.02 -5.06
CA THR A 72 -2.44 -10.38 -4.43
C THR A 72 -1.98 -9.70 -3.15
N TYR A 73 -2.14 -8.39 -3.11
CA TYR A 73 -1.95 -7.60 -1.92
C TYR A 73 -3.28 -7.01 -1.50
N TRP A 74 -3.47 -6.90 -0.19
CA TRP A 74 -4.61 -6.22 0.39
C TRP A 74 -4.15 -5.39 1.59
N SER A 75 -4.89 -4.35 1.90
CA SER A 75 -4.68 -3.49 3.06
C SER A 75 -6.00 -2.84 3.39
N MET A 76 -6.29 -2.69 4.67
CA MET A 76 -7.49 -1.99 5.12
C MET A 76 -7.13 -0.56 5.54
N TYR A 77 -7.87 0.43 5.08
CA TYR A 77 -7.62 1.84 5.36
C TYR A 77 -8.83 2.49 6.03
N SER A 78 -8.58 3.55 6.81
CA SER A 78 -9.61 4.47 7.27
C SER A 78 -9.43 5.79 6.53
N VAL A 79 -10.38 6.13 5.65
CA VAL A 79 -10.39 7.35 4.83
C VAL A 79 -11.57 8.25 5.23
N PRO A 80 -11.50 9.57 4.98
CA PRO A 80 -12.63 10.48 5.17
C PRO A 80 -13.84 10.04 4.35
N SER A 81 -15.05 10.21 4.91
CA SER A 81 -16.30 9.79 4.27
C SER A 81 -16.71 10.64 3.07
N ASP A 82 -16.09 11.80 2.90
CA ASP A 82 -16.29 12.73 1.78
C ASP A 82 -15.37 12.44 0.59
N LEU A 83 -14.48 11.46 0.71
CA LEU A 83 -13.59 11.04 -0.37
C LEU A 83 -14.33 10.06 -1.30
N GLU A 84 -14.35 10.35 -2.61
CA GLU A 84 -15.03 9.50 -3.60
C GLU A 84 -14.09 8.51 -4.30
N THR A 85 -12.81 8.90 -4.43
CA THR A 85 -11.78 8.08 -5.09
C THR A 85 -10.46 8.09 -4.33
N ILE A 86 -9.70 7.00 -4.48
CA ILE A 86 -8.31 6.89 -4.04
C ILE A 86 -7.45 6.36 -5.17
N SER A 87 -6.16 6.65 -5.09
CA SER A 87 -5.13 5.95 -5.83
C SER A 87 -4.37 5.04 -4.88
N VAL A 88 -3.81 3.97 -5.43
CA VAL A 88 -3.03 2.98 -4.69
C VAL A 88 -1.62 2.92 -5.25
N GLU A 89 -0.63 3.18 -4.39
CA GLU A 89 0.79 3.08 -4.69
C GLU A 89 1.33 1.73 -4.21
N ILE A 90 2.01 1.01 -5.10
CA ILE A 90 2.70 -0.24 -4.80
C ILE A 90 4.18 -0.06 -5.15
N PRO A 91 5.12 -0.30 -4.21
CA PRO A 91 6.54 -0.10 -4.49
C PRO A 91 7.00 -0.86 -5.73
N GLY A 92 7.64 -0.16 -6.68
CA GLY A 92 8.16 -0.77 -7.90
C GLY A 92 7.13 -1.03 -9.00
N PHE A 93 5.87 -0.62 -8.82
CA PHE A 93 4.81 -0.66 -9.83
C PHE A 93 4.24 0.74 -10.06
N ASP A 94 3.63 0.95 -11.23
CA ASP A 94 2.84 2.16 -11.48
C ASP A 94 1.63 2.21 -10.53
N PRO A 95 1.23 3.41 -10.08
CA PRO A 95 0.03 3.57 -9.26
C PRO A 95 -1.22 3.06 -9.98
N ILE A 96 -2.16 2.54 -9.20
CA ILE A 96 -3.51 2.27 -9.67
C ILE A 96 -4.36 3.48 -9.28
N GLU A 97 -4.80 4.25 -10.27
CA GLU A 97 -5.51 5.52 -10.05
C GLU A 97 -7.03 5.35 -10.10
N ASP A 98 -7.74 6.36 -9.57
CA ASP A 98 -9.19 6.53 -9.68
C ASP A 98 -10.02 5.34 -9.18
N ILE A 99 -9.59 4.69 -8.11
CA ILE A 99 -10.33 3.59 -7.46
C ILE A 99 -11.52 4.18 -6.71
N PRO A 100 -12.77 3.83 -7.08
CA PRO A 100 -13.95 4.32 -6.38
C PRO A 100 -14.07 3.68 -4.99
N ILE A 101 -14.45 4.48 -4.01
CA ILE A 101 -14.74 4.06 -2.64
C ILE A 101 -16.17 4.45 -2.26
N SER A 102 -16.85 3.61 -1.48
CA SER A 102 -18.29 3.67 -1.21
C SER A 102 -18.62 3.62 0.27
#